data_AF-A0A521JW73-F1
#
_entry.id   AF-A0A521JW73-F1
#
_cell.length_a   1.000
_cell.length_b   1.000
_cell.length_c   1.000
_cell.angle_alpha   90.00
_cell.angle_beta   90.00
_cell.angle_gamma   90.00
#
_symmetry.space_group_name_H-M   'P 1'
#
loop_
_entity.id
_entity.type
_entity.pdbx_description
1 polymer ?
#
loop_
_entity_poly.entity_id
_entity_poly.type
_entity_poly.pdbx_seq_one_letter_code
_entity_poly.pdbx_strand_id
1 'polypeptide(L)'
;MLRPSLLARLIFSSLAGLHCAHAQAPQYTGQFIESTTQAHVYALSPSGVAVGWLDQAGFQRAWVGGVGQSLTVLPLPAGSDASIAYGINASGVICGVHGTAFSIDSPALWVPSGAGTYAFVPLALLSGATVGAATAINDLGDVVGWSGSGADARMTLFSAPGGPLEVGSGVPSAINNQRVLVFLGGGTFSPKRLDLNTL
;
A
#
# COMPACT_ATOMS: atom_id res chain seq x y z
N MET A 1 -86.29 -2.32 -10.54
CA MET A 1 -86.18 -3.62 -9.86
C MET A 1 -85.23 -4.51 -10.65
N LEU A 2 -84.12 -4.94 -10.02
CA LEU A 2 -83.11 -5.85 -10.58
C LEU A 2 -83.67 -7.25 -10.83
N ARG A 3 -83.09 -7.99 -11.79
CA ARG A 3 -82.40 -9.29 -11.54
C ARG A 3 -81.35 -9.59 -12.63
N PRO A 4 -80.26 -10.32 -12.30
CA PRO A 4 -78.98 -10.29 -13.01
C PRO A 4 -78.64 -11.58 -13.79
N SER A 5 -77.80 -11.46 -14.82
CA SER A 5 -77.20 -12.59 -15.56
C SER A 5 -75.84 -12.98 -14.98
N LEU A 6 -75.64 -14.28 -14.73
CA LEU A 6 -74.34 -14.88 -14.40
C LEU A 6 -73.34 -14.67 -15.54
N LEU A 7 -72.13 -14.18 -15.23
CA LEU A 7 -70.96 -14.34 -16.10
C LEU A 7 -69.82 -15.04 -15.34
N ALA A 8 -69.19 -15.99 -16.03
CA ALA A 8 -68.19 -16.91 -15.54
C ALA A 8 -66.92 -16.21 -15.00
N ARG A 9 -66.41 -16.72 -13.88
CA ARG A 9 -65.07 -16.36 -13.36
C ARG A 9 -64.01 -17.07 -14.21
N LEU A 10 -63.27 -16.33 -15.02
CA LEU A 10 -61.92 -16.76 -15.44
C LEU A 10 -60.92 -16.29 -14.39
N ILE A 11 -60.26 -17.24 -13.74
CA ILE A 11 -59.10 -16.99 -12.90
C ILE A 11 -57.89 -16.92 -13.84
N PHE A 12 -57.36 -15.71 -14.08
CA PHE A 12 -56.02 -15.57 -14.65
C PHE A 12 -55.00 -15.72 -13.52
N SER A 13 -54.36 -16.88 -13.44
CA SER A 13 -53.14 -17.07 -12.67
C SER A 13 -52.04 -16.23 -13.31
N SER A 14 -51.63 -15.14 -12.65
CA SER A 14 -50.45 -14.38 -13.05
C SER A 14 -49.21 -15.25 -12.85
N LEU A 15 -48.56 -15.61 -13.95
CA LEU A 15 -47.18 -16.11 -13.93
C LEU A 15 -46.32 -15.04 -13.27
N ALA A 16 -45.79 -15.32 -12.07
CA ALA A 16 -44.74 -14.53 -11.48
C ALA A 16 -43.51 -14.63 -12.39
N GLY A 17 -43.27 -13.59 -13.19
CA GLY A 17 -42.05 -13.47 -13.97
C GLY A 17 -40.86 -13.47 -13.02
N LEU A 18 -40.06 -14.52 -13.09
CA LEU A 18 -38.69 -14.55 -12.59
C LEU A 18 -37.94 -13.42 -13.31
N HIS A 19 -37.83 -12.27 -12.66
CA HIS A 19 -36.92 -11.23 -13.10
C HIS A 19 -35.53 -11.70 -12.70
N CYS A 20 -34.79 -12.25 -13.65
CA CYS A 20 -33.35 -12.34 -13.54
C CYS A 20 -32.83 -10.89 -13.41
N ALA A 21 -32.51 -10.46 -12.20
CA ALA A 21 -31.79 -9.22 -11.99
C ALA A 21 -30.41 -9.41 -12.64
N HIS A 22 -30.27 -8.93 -13.87
CA HIS A 22 -28.98 -8.88 -14.54
C HIS A 22 -28.15 -7.83 -13.81
N ALA A 23 -27.18 -8.28 -13.00
CA ALA A 23 -26.22 -7.39 -12.38
C ALA A 23 -25.52 -6.62 -13.51
N GLN A 24 -25.75 -5.31 -13.57
CA GLN A 24 -25.15 -4.47 -14.58
C GLN A 24 -23.64 -4.52 -14.41
N ALA A 25 -22.93 -4.86 -15.49
CA ALA A 25 -21.47 -4.96 -15.44
C ALA A 25 -20.88 -3.60 -14.99
N PRO A 26 -19.94 -3.59 -14.04
CA PRO A 26 -19.29 -2.36 -13.61
C PRO A 26 -18.68 -1.66 -14.82
N GLN A 27 -18.95 -0.36 -14.93
CA GLN A 27 -18.32 0.50 -15.93
C GLN A 27 -17.02 1.03 -15.34
N TYR A 28 -15.94 0.96 -16.11
CA TYR A 28 -14.62 1.43 -15.71
C TYR A 28 -14.22 2.63 -16.56
N THR A 29 -13.73 3.69 -15.93
CA THR A 29 -13.10 4.82 -16.61
C THR A 29 -11.68 4.99 -16.08
N GLY A 30 -10.74 5.33 -16.97
CA GLY A 30 -9.38 5.69 -16.59
C GLY A 30 -9.26 7.20 -16.45
N GLN A 31 -8.74 7.68 -15.32
CA GLN A 31 -8.34 9.07 -15.15
C GLN A 31 -6.82 9.16 -15.13
N PHE A 32 -6.28 10.09 -15.91
CA PHE A 32 -4.84 10.31 -15.99
C PHE A 32 -4.39 11.31 -14.92
N ILE A 33 -3.38 10.95 -14.13
CA ILE A 33 -2.94 11.67 -12.92
C ILE A 33 -1.73 12.57 -13.25
N GLU A 34 -1.77 13.26 -14.41
CA GLU A 34 -0.65 14.01 -15.03
C GLU A 34 0.39 13.13 -15.77
N SER A 35 0.96 13.66 -16.87
CA SER A 35 2.02 12.99 -17.63
C SER A 35 3.35 13.51 -17.17
N THR A 36 3.96 12.81 -16.22
CA THR A 36 5.41 12.93 -16.03
C THR A 36 6.04 11.70 -16.67
N THR A 37 7.00 11.89 -17.56
CA THR A 37 7.63 10.81 -18.33
C THR A 37 8.67 10.02 -17.52
N GLN A 38 8.84 10.33 -16.23
CA GLN A 38 9.90 9.77 -15.39
C GLN A 38 9.42 9.36 -13.98
N ALA A 39 8.10 9.27 -13.74
CA ALA A 39 7.57 8.77 -12.47
C ALA A 39 7.24 7.28 -12.54
N HIS A 40 7.82 6.53 -11.61
CA HIS A 40 7.50 5.14 -11.33
C HIS A 40 6.52 5.09 -10.16
N VAL A 41 5.45 4.31 -10.29
CA VAL A 41 4.45 4.08 -9.24
C VAL A 41 4.71 2.72 -8.60
N TYR A 42 4.72 2.66 -7.27
CA TYR A 42 4.83 1.41 -6.52
C TYR A 42 3.56 1.05 -5.75
N ALA A 43 2.84 2.03 -5.20
CA ALA A 43 1.64 1.77 -4.41
C ALA A 43 0.57 2.83 -4.60
N LEU A 44 -0.67 2.43 -4.32
CA LEU A 44 -1.89 3.24 -4.39
C LEU A 44 -2.73 2.98 -3.14
N SER A 45 -3.08 4.03 -2.42
CA SER A 45 -4.03 3.98 -1.30
C SER A 45 -5.48 3.86 -1.80
N PRO A 46 -6.42 3.38 -0.96
CA PRO A 46 -7.84 3.33 -1.32
C PRO A 46 -8.46 4.69 -1.71
N SER A 47 -7.89 5.80 -1.23
CA SER A 47 -8.32 7.16 -1.58
C SER A 47 -7.74 7.69 -2.89
N GLY A 48 -6.99 6.87 -3.64
CA GLY A 48 -6.44 7.27 -4.94
C GLY A 48 -5.13 8.06 -4.85
N VAL A 49 -4.46 8.06 -3.69
CA VAL A 49 -3.12 8.64 -3.51
C VAL A 49 -2.08 7.59 -3.87
N ALA A 50 -1.29 7.87 -4.89
CA ALA A 50 -0.19 7.06 -5.38
C ALA A 50 1.15 7.54 -4.83
N VAL A 51 2.08 6.60 -4.73
CA VAL A 51 3.47 6.84 -4.34
C VAL A 51 4.41 6.05 -5.21
N GLY A 52 5.66 6.51 -5.26
CA GLY A 52 6.74 5.80 -5.89
C GLY A 52 8.00 6.66 -5.90
N TRP A 53 8.72 6.66 -7.02
CA TRP A 53 9.88 7.52 -7.21
C TRP A 53 9.90 8.13 -8.61
N LEU A 54 10.66 9.21 -8.76
CA LEU A 54 10.92 9.87 -10.03
C LEU A 54 12.37 10.30 -10.12
N ASP A 55 12.85 10.59 -11.31
CA ASP A 55 14.14 11.25 -11.49
C ASP A 55 14.02 12.75 -11.26
N GLN A 56 14.75 13.29 -10.28
CA GLN A 56 14.87 14.72 -10.04
C GLN A 56 16.35 15.10 -9.99
N ALA A 57 16.80 15.90 -10.95
CA ALA A 57 18.19 16.34 -11.06
C ALA A 57 19.21 15.18 -11.04
N GLY A 58 18.84 14.02 -11.60
CA GLY A 58 19.70 12.82 -11.66
C GLY A 58 19.62 11.90 -10.46
N PHE A 59 18.74 12.19 -9.48
CA PHE A 59 18.55 11.36 -8.29
C PHE A 59 17.15 10.76 -8.26
N GLN A 60 17.03 9.52 -7.78
CA GLN A 60 15.74 8.91 -7.49
C GLN A 60 15.11 9.60 -6.28
N ARG A 61 13.92 10.16 -6.43
CA ARG A 61 13.23 10.90 -5.38
C ARG A 61 11.83 10.36 -5.17
N ALA A 62 11.54 9.99 -3.93
CA ALA A 62 10.22 9.53 -3.53
C ALA A 62 9.19 10.65 -3.73
N TRP A 63 8.01 10.31 -4.24
CA TRP A 63 6.93 11.27 -4.46
C TRP A 63 5.59 10.72 -3.99
N VAL A 64 4.66 11.64 -3.80
CA VAL A 64 3.25 11.39 -3.51
C VAL A 64 2.37 12.28 -4.38
N GLY A 65 1.29 11.73 -4.92
CA GLY A 65 0.39 12.44 -5.84
C GLY A 65 -0.79 11.54 -6.22
N GLY A 66 -1.83 12.08 -6.83
CA GLY A 66 -3.06 11.30 -7.00
C GLY A 66 -4.15 12.03 -7.76
N VAL A 67 -5.31 11.40 -7.87
CA VAL A 67 -6.48 12.03 -8.47
C VAL A 67 -6.81 13.32 -7.72
N GLY A 68 -6.70 14.47 -8.41
CA GLY A 68 -6.94 15.78 -7.80
C GLY A 68 -5.84 16.26 -6.85
N GLN A 69 -4.67 15.60 -6.83
CA GLN A 69 -3.51 15.96 -6.03
C GLN A 69 -2.26 16.02 -6.91
N SER A 70 -1.66 17.20 -7.02
CA SER A 70 -0.41 17.38 -7.76
C SER A 70 0.71 16.51 -7.17
N LEU A 71 1.57 16.02 -8.04
CA LEU A 71 2.76 15.29 -7.63
C LEU A 71 3.66 16.20 -6.77
N THR A 72 4.02 15.71 -5.59
CA THR A 72 4.91 16.38 -4.65
C THR A 72 6.05 15.45 -4.28
N VAL A 73 7.29 15.94 -4.35
CA VAL A 73 8.47 15.21 -3.90
C VAL A 73 8.52 15.20 -2.37
N LEU A 74 8.74 14.02 -1.79
CA LEU A 74 8.83 13.83 -0.36
C LEU A 74 10.16 14.39 0.20
N PRO A 75 10.13 14.97 1.42
CA PRO A 75 11.33 15.54 2.04
C PRO A 75 12.34 14.46 2.42
N LEU A 76 13.60 14.87 2.52
CA LEU A 76 14.72 14.04 2.95
C LEU A 76 15.42 14.67 4.16
N PRO A 77 16.05 13.87 5.03
CA PRO A 77 16.89 14.39 6.10
C PRO A 77 18.18 14.97 5.53
N ALA A 78 18.90 15.77 6.33
CA ALA A 78 20.21 16.26 5.95
C ALA A 78 21.17 15.10 5.65
N GLY A 79 21.91 15.20 4.55
CA GLY A 79 22.86 14.18 4.09
C GLY A 79 22.27 13.09 3.19
N SER A 80 20.95 13.10 2.94
CA SER A 80 20.32 12.25 1.93
C SER A 80 19.91 13.04 0.68
N ASP A 81 20.13 12.47 -0.50
CA ASP A 81 19.74 13.04 -1.79
C ASP A 81 18.91 12.08 -2.65
N ALA A 82 18.69 10.84 -2.19
CA ALA A 82 17.90 9.84 -2.88
C ALA A 82 16.87 9.14 -1.96
N SER A 83 15.72 8.80 -2.51
CA SER A 83 14.65 8.04 -1.84
C SER A 83 13.71 7.33 -2.79
N ILE A 84 13.07 6.28 -2.28
CA ILE A 84 12.01 5.53 -2.96
C ILE A 84 10.89 5.25 -1.95
N ALA A 85 9.64 5.55 -2.32
CA ALA A 85 8.46 5.12 -1.58
C ALA A 85 7.94 3.78 -2.12
N TYR A 86 7.79 2.78 -1.26
CA TYR A 86 7.34 1.44 -1.65
C TYR A 86 5.88 1.16 -1.27
N GLY A 87 5.37 1.76 -0.20
CA GLY A 87 4.03 1.49 0.30
C GLY A 87 3.36 2.74 0.87
N ILE A 88 2.04 2.76 0.85
CA ILE A 88 1.19 3.79 1.45
C ILE A 88 -0.04 3.12 2.07
N ASN A 89 -0.43 3.53 3.28
CA ASN A 89 -1.64 3.04 3.93
C ASN A 89 -2.83 4.00 3.76
N ALA A 90 -4.02 3.60 4.22
CA ALA A 90 -5.25 4.41 4.11
C ALA A 90 -5.18 5.75 4.87
N SER A 91 -4.29 5.90 5.85
CA SER A 91 -4.04 7.17 6.54
C SER A 91 -3.05 8.08 5.82
N GLY A 92 -2.51 7.64 4.68
CA GLY A 92 -1.51 8.37 3.91
C GLY A 92 -0.09 8.25 4.48
N VAL A 93 0.16 7.37 5.43
CA VAL A 93 1.54 7.10 5.90
C VAL A 93 2.25 6.28 4.84
N ILE A 94 3.43 6.74 4.45
CA ILE A 94 4.22 6.17 3.36
C ILE A 94 5.44 5.49 3.98
N CYS A 95 5.77 4.28 3.53
CA CYS A 95 7.00 3.59 3.89
C CYS A 95 7.93 3.46 2.68
N GLY A 96 9.24 3.42 2.95
CA GLY A 96 10.22 3.23 1.90
C GLY A 96 11.65 3.24 2.40
N VAL A 97 12.51 3.81 1.58
CA VAL A 97 13.95 3.85 1.78
C VAL A 97 14.51 5.21 1.36
N HIS A 98 15.58 5.63 2.01
CA HIS A 98 16.36 6.80 1.64
C HIS A 98 17.85 6.49 1.70
N GLY A 99 18.65 7.43 1.22
CA GLY A 99 20.10 7.39 1.34
C GLY A 99 20.73 8.41 0.43
N THR A 100 21.83 8.01 -0.20
CA THR A 100 22.52 8.80 -1.21
C THR A 100 22.34 8.21 -2.60
N ALA A 101 22.70 8.97 -3.62
CA ALA A 101 22.76 8.52 -5.01
C ALA A 101 23.56 7.22 -5.23
N PHE A 102 24.49 6.92 -4.31
CA PHE A 102 25.36 5.75 -4.38
C PHE A 102 24.86 4.58 -3.52
N SER A 103 23.99 4.84 -2.54
CA SER A 103 23.44 3.81 -1.64
C SER A 103 22.10 4.26 -1.08
N ILE A 104 21.01 3.62 -1.49
CA ILE A 104 19.65 3.85 -1.00
C ILE A 104 19.25 2.65 -0.15
N ASP A 105 19.56 2.73 1.14
CA ASP A 105 19.66 1.55 2.03
C ASP A 105 19.25 1.82 3.48
N SER A 106 18.59 2.95 3.75
CA SER A 106 18.10 3.31 5.08
C SER A 106 16.56 3.35 5.10
N PRO A 107 15.88 2.55 5.94
CA PRO A 107 14.42 2.51 5.96
C PRO A 107 13.83 3.79 6.58
N ALA A 108 12.70 4.25 6.04
CA ALA A 108 12.03 5.45 6.54
C ALA A 108 10.52 5.41 6.35
N LEU A 109 9.86 6.31 7.08
CA LEU A 109 8.47 6.72 6.86
C LEU A 109 8.39 8.19 6.46
N TRP A 110 7.35 8.50 5.69
CA TRP A 110 6.84 9.86 5.54
C TRP A 110 5.41 9.90 6.08
N VAL A 111 5.21 10.76 7.09
CA VAL A 111 3.94 10.87 7.81
C VAL A 111 3.28 12.21 7.45
N PRO A 112 2.00 12.25 7.07
CA PRO A 112 1.31 13.51 6.82
C PRO A 112 1.42 14.48 8.00
N SER A 113 1.88 15.70 7.73
CA SER A 113 2.04 16.78 8.73
C SER A 113 1.04 17.94 8.57
N GLY A 114 0.07 17.80 7.66
CA GLY A 114 -0.96 18.79 7.37
C GLY A 114 -0.70 19.59 6.09
N ALA A 115 -1.75 20.20 5.53
CA ALA A 115 -1.69 21.01 4.30
C ALA A 115 -0.96 20.34 3.11
N GLY A 116 -1.06 19.00 2.98
CA GLY A 116 -0.37 18.25 1.92
C GLY A 116 1.14 18.06 2.12
N THR A 117 1.67 18.44 3.29
CA THR A 117 3.08 18.26 3.65
C THR A 117 3.30 16.94 4.40
N TYR A 118 4.55 16.49 4.42
CA TYR A 118 4.98 15.26 5.09
C TYR A 118 6.16 15.53 6.03
N ALA A 119 6.18 14.87 7.18
CA ALA A 119 7.32 14.78 8.06
C ALA A 119 8.11 13.51 7.75
N PHE A 120 9.44 13.64 7.66
CA PHE A 120 10.34 12.50 7.51
C PHE A 120 10.60 11.85 8.88
N VAL A 121 10.51 10.52 8.94
CA VAL A 121 10.78 9.74 10.16
C VAL A 121 11.73 8.59 9.80
N PRO A 122 12.99 8.60 10.28
CA PRO A 122 13.91 7.48 10.07
C PRO A 122 13.43 6.26 10.86
N LEU A 123 13.59 5.07 10.28
CA LEU A 123 13.39 3.81 11.00
C LEU A 123 14.74 3.23 11.40
N ALA A 124 14.84 2.78 12.64
CA ALA A 124 16.03 2.09 13.10
C ALA A 124 16.18 0.74 12.37
N LEU A 125 17.42 0.27 12.25
CA LEU A 125 17.72 -1.08 11.80
C LEU A 125 17.74 -2.06 12.99
N LEU A 126 17.69 -3.36 12.68
CA LEU A 126 18.04 -4.39 13.67
C LEU A 126 19.47 -4.16 14.19
N SER A 127 19.72 -4.58 15.44
CA SER A 127 21.06 -4.48 16.01
C SER A 127 22.09 -5.26 15.17
N GLY A 128 23.18 -4.59 14.80
CA GLY A 128 24.24 -5.14 13.95
C GLY A 128 23.96 -5.12 12.44
N ALA A 129 22.77 -4.68 12.01
CA ALA A 129 22.49 -4.40 10.60
C ALA A 129 23.03 -3.01 10.20
N THR A 130 23.51 -2.89 8.96
CA THR A 130 24.03 -1.64 8.39
C THR A 130 23.14 -1.07 7.30
N VAL A 131 22.23 -1.89 6.75
CA VAL A 131 21.33 -1.52 5.65
C VAL A 131 19.94 -2.10 5.86
N GLY A 132 18.94 -1.54 5.18
CA GLY A 132 17.57 -2.05 5.18
C GLY A 132 16.61 -1.22 4.33
N ALA A 133 15.37 -1.70 4.22
CA ALA A 133 14.29 -0.95 3.58
C ALA A 133 12.94 -1.33 4.19
N ALA A 134 12.04 -0.35 4.34
CA ALA A 134 10.65 -0.60 4.69
C ALA A 134 9.84 -0.80 3.41
N THR A 135 9.46 -2.03 3.13
CA THR A 135 8.91 -2.43 1.82
C THR A 135 7.39 -2.42 1.79
N ALA A 136 6.72 -2.56 2.94
CA ALA A 136 5.28 -2.53 3.00
C ALA A 136 4.74 -2.02 4.35
N ILE A 137 3.55 -1.43 4.29
CA ILE A 137 2.80 -0.93 5.43
C ILE A 137 1.32 -1.32 5.25
N ASN A 138 0.67 -1.73 6.33
CA ASN A 138 -0.79 -1.97 6.33
C ASN A 138 -1.57 -0.80 6.96
N ASP A 139 -2.89 -0.86 6.94
CA ASP A 139 -3.76 0.20 7.51
C ASP A 139 -3.76 0.23 9.04
N LEU A 140 -3.21 -0.80 9.69
CA LEU A 140 -2.98 -0.81 11.13
C LEU A 140 -1.70 -0.06 11.52
N GLY A 141 -0.88 0.33 10.53
CA GLY A 141 0.42 0.96 10.74
C GLY A 141 1.55 -0.04 10.98
N ASP A 142 1.33 -1.34 10.77
CA ASP A 142 2.40 -2.33 10.83
C ASP A 142 3.30 -2.16 9.61
N VAL A 143 4.54 -1.75 9.86
CA VAL A 143 5.58 -1.54 8.84
C VAL A 143 6.53 -2.73 8.83
N VAL A 144 6.64 -3.39 7.68
CA VAL A 144 7.55 -4.51 7.47
C VAL A 144 8.58 -4.18 6.38
N GLY A 145 9.67 -4.93 6.41
CA GLY A 145 10.72 -4.84 5.42
C GLY A 145 11.86 -5.75 5.81
N TRP A 146 13.07 -5.27 5.61
CA TRP A 146 14.26 -6.03 5.95
C TRP A 146 15.35 -5.15 6.52
N SER A 147 16.19 -5.74 7.36
CA SER A 147 17.45 -5.18 7.82
C SER A 147 18.56 -6.21 7.64
N GLY A 148 19.77 -5.76 7.36
CA GLY A 148 20.84 -6.66 6.97
C GLY A 148 22.23 -6.06 6.95
N SER A 149 23.20 -6.93 6.66
CA SER A 149 24.60 -6.60 6.44
C SER A 149 25.17 -7.56 5.39
N GLY A 150 25.64 -7.03 4.24
CA GLY A 150 26.11 -7.86 3.13
C GLY A 150 24.99 -8.71 2.52
N ALA A 151 25.17 -10.04 2.49
CA ALA A 151 24.19 -10.98 1.94
C ALA A 151 23.10 -11.42 2.95
N ASP A 152 23.22 -11.01 4.22
CA ASP A 152 22.28 -11.35 5.27
C ASP A 152 21.11 -10.35 5.28
N ALA A 153 19.92 -10.79 4.86
CA ALA A 153 18.69 -10.01 4.89
C ALA A 153 17.67 -10.68 5.82
N ARG A 154 17.34 -9.98 6.91
CA ARG A 154 16.44 -10.45 7.95
C ARG A 154 15.11 -9.72 7.84
N MET A 155 14.02 -10.46 7.91
CA MET A 155 12.68 -9.91 7.85
C MET A 155 12.42 -9.11 9.12
N THR A 156 12.10 -7.84 8.96
CA THR A 156 11.99 -6.90 10.08
C THR A 156 10.58 -6.34 10.16
N LEU A 157 10.01 -6.38 11.36
CA LEU A 157 8.89 -5.53 11.76
C LEU A 157 9.45 -4.26 12.39
N PHE A 158 9.42 -3.14 11.66
CA PHE A 158 9.98 -1.86 12.11
C PHE A 158 9.10 -1.14 13.15
N SER A 159 7.83 -1.49 13.18
CA SER A 159 6.80 -0.87 14.03
C SER A 159 6.58 -1.59 15.37
N ALA A 160 7.44 -2.55 15.72
CA ALA A 160 7.31 -3.30 16.96
C ALA A 160 7.45 -2.39 18.21
N PRO A 161 6.66 -2.65 19.28
CA PRO A 161 6.86 -1.97 20.56
C PRO A 161 8.26 -2.25 21.11
N GLY A 162 9.10 -1.21 21.23
CA GLY A 162 10.48 -1.34 21.71
C GLY A 162 11.55 -1.29 20.60
N GLY A 163 11.15 -1.17 19.33
CA GLY A 163 12.05 -1.01 18.19
C GLY A 163 11.93 -2.14 17.17
N PRO A 164 12.79 -2.14 16.14
CA PRO A 164 12.77 -3.14 15.08
C PRO A 164 12.93 -4.55 15.63
N LEU A 165 12.06 -5.46 15.19
CA LEU A 165 12.05 -6.85 15.61
C LEU A 165 12.25 -7.77 14.40
N GLU A 166 13.13 -8.74 14.53
CA GLU A 166 13.31 -9.80 13.53
C GLU A 166 12.14 -10.79 13.64
N VAL A 167 11.46 -11.02 12.52
CA VAL A 167 10.26 -11.88 12.46
C VAL A 167 10.42 -13.04 11.50
N GLY A 168 11.62 -13.23 10.94
CA GLY A 168 11.98 -14.37 10.09
C GLY A 168 13.07 -14.05 9.07
N SER A 169 13.20 -14.92 8.09
CA SER A 169 14.11 -14.76 6.95
C SER A 169 13.39 -14.31 5.69
N GLY A 170 14.07 -13.58 4.82
CA GLY A 170 13.55 -13.15 3.51
C GLY A 170 13.07 -11.70 3.49
N VAL A 171 12.67 -11.23 2.30
CA VAL A 171 12.29 -9.83 2.06
C VAL A 171 10.78 -9.73 1.82
N PRO A 172 10.00 -9.18 2.76
CA PRO A 172 8.56 -9.03 2.59
C PRO A 172 8.27 -8.07 1.44
N SER A 173 7.29 -8.43 0.62
CA SER A 173 6.83 -7.63 -0.52
C SER A 173 5.48 -6.96 -0.26
N ALA A 174 4.66 -7.54 0.63
CA ALA A 174 3.41 -6.94 1.07
C ALA A 174 2.99 -7.48 2.45
N ILE A 175 2.14 -6.74 3.14
CA ILE A 175 1.45 -7.12 4.38
C ILE A 175 0.00 -6.65 4.31
N ASN A 176 -0.95 -7.46 4.79
CA ASN A 176 -2.36 -7.06 4.90
C ASN A 176 -2.77 -6.70 6.34
N ASN A 177 -4.02 -6.24 6.53
CA ASN A 177 -4.57 -5.89 7.84
C ASN A 177 -4.86 -7.11 8.75
N GLN A 178 -4.67 -8.34 8.25
CA GLN A 178 -4.67 -9.56 9.06
C GLN A 178 -3.25 -9.95 9.47
N ARG A 179 -2.26 -9.09 9.19
CA ARG A 179 -0.84 -9.31 9.45
C ARG A 179 -0.30 -10.57 8.77
N VAL A 180 -0.86 -10.90 7.61
CA VAL A 180 -0.28 -11.88 6.70
C VAL A 180 0.63 -11.13 5.74
N LEU A 181 1.91 -11.44 5.79
CA LEU A 181 2.91 -10.96 4.86
C LEU A 181 3.21 -11.99 3.79
N VAL A 182 3.67 -11.54 2.64
CA VAL A 182 4.12 -12.37 1.53
C VAL A 182 5.53 -11.97 1.13
N PHE A 183 6.35 -12.95 0.75
CA PHE A 183 7.73 -12.74 0.33
C PHE A 183 8.16 -13.84 -0.64
N LEU A 184 9.26 -13.57 -1.36
CA LEU A 184 9.98 -14.59 -2.11
C LEU A 184 11.13 -15.12 -1.25
N GLY A 185 11.10 -16.41 -0.94
CA GLY A 185 12.17 -17.13 -0.23
C GLY A 185 12.62 -18.33 -1.05
N GLY A 186 13.91 -18.42 -1.40
CA GLY A 186 14.45 -19.55 -2.15
C GLY A 186 13.78 -19.80 -3.51
N GLY A 187 13.29 -18.74 -4.18
CA GLY A 187 12.56 -18.84 -5.44
C GLY A 187 11.08 -19.23 -5.30
N THR A 188 10.56 -19.34 -4.07
CA THR A 188 9.16 -19.69 -3.80
C THR A 188 8.39 -18.56 -3.12
N PHE A 189 7.15 -18.35 -3.56
CA PHE A 189 6.20 -17.48 -2.87
C PHE A 189 5.82 -18.10 -1.52
N SER A 190 6.04 -17.34 -0.45
CA SER A 190 5.79 -17.79 0.93
C SER A 190 4.91 -16.77 1.66
N PRO A 191 3.65 -17.11 2.01
CA PRO A 191 2.87 -16.33 2.94
C PRO A 191 3.23 -16.69 4.39
N LYS A 192 3.30 -15.70 5.27
CA LYS A 192 3.52 -15.91 6.71
C LYS A 192 2.60 -15.00 7.50
N ARG A 193 1.92 -15.57 8.50
CA ARG A 193 1.15 -14.77 9.46
C ARG A 193 2.08 -14.29 10.57
N LEU A 194 1.96 -13.02 10.91
CA LEU A 194 2.68 -12.37 11.98
C LEU A 194 1.75 -12.26 13.20
N ASP A 195 1.91 -13.20 14.13
CA ASP A 195 1.13 -13.23 15.37
C ASP A 195 1.81 -12.37 16.44
N LEU A 196 1.51 -11.05 16.45
CA LEU A 196 2.11 -10.11 17.42
C LEU A 196 1.77 -10.42 18.88
N ASN A 197 0.71 -11.21 19.14
CA ASN A 197 0.33 -11.60 20.49
C ASN A 197 1.23 -12.72 21.06
N THR A 198 2.10 -13.30 20.24
CA THR A 198 3.03 -14.37 20.61
C THR A 198 4.50 -13.96 20.43
N LEU A 199 4.75 -12.67 20.18
CA LEU A 199 6.09 -12.08 20.13
C LEU A 199 6.53 -11.59 21.52
#